data_AF-A0A8X6NND9-F1
#
_entry.id   AF-A0A8X6NND9-F1
#
_cell.length_a   1.000
_cell.length_b   1.000
_cell.length_c   1.000
_cell.angle_alpha   90.00
_cell.angle_beta   90.00
_cell.angle_gamma   90.00
#
_symmetry.space_group_name_H-M   'P 1'
#
loop_
_entity.id
_entity.type
_entity.pdbx_description
1 polymer ?
#
loop_
_entity_poly.entity_id
_entity_poly.type
_entity_poly.pdbx_seq_one_letter_code
_entity_poly.pdbx_strand_id
1 'polypeptide(L)'
;MRFKENARNPLQRTTGNLTVPELSAALICLVRSVQFVYFSKDIQCIMKGEKLSNSSKLLNLSPFLDEKNVLRVGGRLQHSELPLNHKHPMLIPNNCNICDLIIDHYHVFYLHTGVEATLANLRTQFWITNGRSTVKRVLNKCLKCLK
;
A
#
# COMPACT_ATOMS: atom_id res chain seq x y z
N MET A 1 9.24 15.62 0.79
CA MET A 1 7.85 15.87 0.32
C MET A 1 7.78 17.32 -0.09
N ARG A 2 7.41 17.67 -1.33
CA ARG A 2 7.47 19.05 -1.85
C ARG A 2 6.83 20.08 -0.92
N PHE A 3 5.65 19.78 -0.38
CA PHE A 3 4.98 20.66 0.59
C PHE A 3 5.88 20.96 1.80
N LYS A 4 6.45 19.92 2.41
CA LYS A 4 7.36 20.02 3.56
C LYS A 4 8.62 20.82 3.22
N GLU A 5 9.24 20.57 2.06
CA GLU A 5 10.45 21.30 1.64
C GLU A 5 10.14 22.76 1.34
N ASN A 6 9.04 23.04 0.64
CA ASN A 6 8.61 24.41 0.34
C ASN A 6 8.20 25.19 1.60
N ALA A 7 7.62 24.52 2.59
CA ALA A 7 7.29 25.13 3.89
C ALA A 7 8.55 25.44 4.72
N ARG A 8 9.61 24.64 4.57
CA ARG A 8 10.90 24.86 5.27
C ARG A 8 11.80 25.87 4.56
N ASN A 9 11.73 25.95 3.23
CA ASN A 9 12.56 26.82 2.40
C ASN A 9 11.69 27.76 1.55
N PRO A 10 11.01 28.75 2.16
CA PRO A 10 10.05 29.60 1.46
C PRO A 10 10.65 30.46 0.34
N LEU A 11 11.97 30.72 0.38
CA LEU A 11 12.70 31.50 -0.61
C LEU A 11 13.16 30.68 -1.83
N GLN A 12 13.17 29.35 -1.73
CA GLN A 12 13.61 28.44 -2.80
C GLN A 12 12.57 27.34 -3.02
N ARG A 13 11.34 27.76 -3.37
CA ARG A 13 10.24 26.83 -3.58
C ARG A 13 10.40 26.08 -4.89
N THR A 14 10.24 24.76 -4.83
CA THR A 14 10.07 23.93 -6.02
C THR A 14 8.66 24.14 -6.58
N THR A 15 8.58 24.56 -7.84
CA THR A 15 7.33 24.82 -8.59
C THR A 15 7.26 23.96 -9.86
N GLY A 16 6.13 23.97 -10.56
CA GLY A 16 5.91 23.19 -11.79
C GLY A 16 5.26 21.83 -11.55
N ASN A 17 5.27 20.97 -12.57
CA ASN A 17 4.59 19.67 -12.54
C ASN A 17 5.18 18.72 -11.49
N LEU A 18 4.37 17.78 -10.98
CA LEU A 18 4.85 16.73 -10.09
C LEU A 18 5.70 15.73 -10.88
N THR A 19 6.83 15.34 -10.31
CA THR A 19 7.73 14.35 -10.92
C THR A 19 7.41 12.94 -10.41
N VAL A 20 7.76 11.92 -11.20
CA VAL A 20 7.57 10.50 -10.80
C VAL A 20 8.28 10.17 -9.47
N PRO A 21 9.54 10.62 -9.21
CA PRO A 21 10.17 10.42 -7.91
C PRO A 21 9.41 11.05 -6.75
N GLU A 22 8.83 12.24 -6.94
CA GLU A 22 8.03 12.89 -5.91
C GLU A 22 6.74 12.13 -5.60
N LEU A 23 6.04 11.66 -6.64
CA LEU A 23 4.85 10.83 -6.47
C LEU A 23 5.18 9.51 -5.76
N SER A 24 6.28 8.87 -6.15
CA SER A 24 6.77 7.64 -5.51
C SER A 24 7.12 7.88 -4.03
N ALA A 25 7.86 8.95 -3.72
CA ALA A 25 8.22 9.30 -2.36
C ALA A 25 6.98 9.67 -1.51
N ALA A 26 6.01 10.36 -2.10
CA ALA A 26 4.75 10.69 -1.44
C ALA A 26 3.93 9.44 -1.12
N LEU A 27 3.79 8.53 -2.08
CA LEU A 27 3.11 7.25 -1.88
C LEU A 27 3.77 6.45 -0.75
N ILE A 28 5.09 6.29 -0.78
CA ILE A 28 5.84 5.57 0.25
C ILE A 28 5.63 6.22 1.63
N CYS A 29 5.65 7.55 1.69
CA CYS A 29 5.40 8.28 2.93
C CYS A 29 3.99 8.01 3.49
N LEU A 30 2.97 8.02 2.64
CA LEU A 30 1.59 7.72 3.03
C LEU A 30 1.43 6.28 3.51
N VAL A 31 1.96 5.32 2.74
CA VAL A 31 1.92 3.89 3.07
C VAL A 31 2.57 3.64 4.42
N ARG A 32 3.78 4.16 4.65
CA ARG A 32 4.49 4.02 5.93
C ARG A 32 3.67 4.58 7.08
N SER A 33 3.13 5.79 6.90
CA SER A 33 2.33 6.44 7.94
C SER A 33 1.13 5.59 8.35
N VAL A 34 0.42 5.01 7.38
CA VAL A 34 -0.68 4.08 7.62
C VAL A 34 -0.17 2.81 8.32
N GLN A 35 0.91 2.21 7.83
CA GLN A 35 1.45 0.99 8.43
C GLN A 35 1.85 1.19 9.89
N PHE A 36 2.47 2.32 10.23
CA PHE A 36 2.80 2.64 11.63
C PHE A 36 1.56 2.78 12.51
N VAL A 37 0.45 3.33 11.99
CA VAL A 37 -0.79 3.46 12.76
C VAL A 37 -1.44 2.09 13.02
N TYR A 38 -1.48 1.21 12.02
CA TYR A 38 -2.29 -0.02 12.09
C TYR A 38 -1.48 -1.28 12.44
N PHE A 39 -0.18 -1.29 12.20
CA PHE A 39 0.71 -2.45 12.39
C PHE A 39 1.90 -2.13 13.30
N SER A 40 1.78 -1.10 14.17
CA SER A 40 2.86 -0.66 15.07
C SER A 40 3.51 -1.81 15.83
N LYS A 41 2.70 -2.69 16.42
CA LYS A 41 3.19 -3.85 17.20
C LYS A 41 4.00 -4.81 16.33
N ASP A 42 3.47 -5.18 15.17
CA ASP A 42 4.15 -6.09 14.24
C ASP A 42 5.46 -5.47 13.71
N ILE A 43 5.43 -4.19 13.36
CA ILE A 43 6.60 -3.42 12.92
C ILE A 43 7.68 -3.41 14.02
N GLN A 44 7.30 -3.12 15.27
CA GLN A 44 8.24 -3.10 16.39
C GLN A 44 8.88 -4.48 16.63
N CYS A 45 8.10 -5.57 16.57
CA CYS A 45 8.64 -6.92 16.69
C CYS A 45 9.64 -7.22 15.56
N ILE A 46 9.29 -6.91 14.31
CA ILE A 46 10.18 -7.12 13.15
C ILE A 46 11.46 -6.30 13.29
N MET A 47 11.38 -5.04 13.73
CA MET A 47 12.56 -4.19 13.96
C MET A 47 13.50 -4.75 15.03
N LYS A 48 12.97 -5.47 16.02
CA LYS A 48 13.76 -6.13 17.07
C LYS A 48 14.29 -7.51 16.68
N GLY A 49 13.93 -8.01 15.49
CA GLY A 49 14.24 -9.39 15.09
C GLY A 49 13.44 -10.45 15.85
N GLU A 50 12.34 -10.06 16.49
CA GLU A 50 11.46 -10.95 17.23
C GLU A 50 10.45 -11.62 16.30
N LYS A 51 10.00 -12.82 16.67
CA LYS A 51 8.89 -13.48 15.97
C LYS A 51 7.60 -12.72 16.24
N LEU A 52 6.76 -12.60 15.21
CA LEU A 52 5.41 -12.08 15.38
C LEU A 52 4.58 -12.97 16.31
N SER A 53 3.63 -12.37 17.01
CA SER A 53 2.66 -13.12 17.82
C SER A 53 1.88 -14.11 16.96
N ASN A 54 1.57 -15.29 17.52
CA ASN A 54 0.68 -16.28 16.90
C ASN A 54 -0.72 -15.72 16.61
N SER A 55 -1.13 -14.66 17.32
CA SER A 55 -2.40 -13.97 17.08
C SER A 55 -2.35 -12.91 15.98
N SER A 56 -1.16 -12.64 15.41
CA SER A 56 -1.01 -11.63 14.37
C SER A 56 -1.64 -12.08 13.06
N LYS A 57 -2.51 -11.24 12.51
CA LYS A 57 -3.10 -11.46 11.18
C LYS A 57 -2.06 -11.42 10.06
N LEU A 58 -0.86 -10.90 10.34
CA LEU A 58 0.21 -10.79 9.37
C LEU A 58 1.13 -12.01 9.37
N LEU A 59 1.08 -12.88 10.38
CA LEU A 59 2.02 -14.00 10.56
C LEU A 59 2.16 -14.86 9.29
N ASN A 60 1.04 -15.22 8.67
CA ASN A 60 1.01 -16.07 7.47
C ASN A 60 1.49 -15.37 6.19
N LEU A 61 1.76 -14.05 6.25
CA LEU A 61 2.23 -13.26 5.12
C LEU A 61 3.75 -13.13 5.09
N SER A 62 4.46 -13.76 6.03
CA SER A 62 5.93 -13.65 6.18
C SER A 62 6.42 -12.19 6.06
N PRO A 63 5.87 -11.26 6.85
CA PRO A 63 6.05 -9.84 6.62
C PRO A 63 7.47 -9.40 7.00
N PHE A 64 7.99 -8.43 6.26
CA PHE A 64 9.33 -7.86 6.51
C PHE A 64 9.35 -6.36 6.19
N LEU A 65 10.34 -5.64 6.70
CA LEU A 65 10.59 -4.24 6.35
C LEU A 65 11.61 -4.16 5.22
N ASP A 66 11.31 -3.39 4.18
CA ASP A 66 12.27 -3.09 3.12
C ASP A 66 13.28 -2.01 3.54
N GLU A 67 14.24 -1.70 2.66
CA GLU A 67 15.26 -0.66 2.85
C GLU A 67 14.67 0.74 3.12
N LYS A 68 13.40 0.97 2.75
CA LYS A 68 12.67 2.23 2.96
C LYS A 68 11.79 2.19 4.20
N ASN A 69 11.90 1.14 5.03
CA ASN A 69 11.05 0.87 6.20
C ASN A 69 9.56 0.76 5.85
N VAL A 70 9.26 0.17 4.70
CA VAL A 70 7.89 -0.18 4.29
C VAL A 70 7.65 -1.65 4.65
N LEU A 71 6.54 -1.92 5.34
CA LEU A 71 6.12 -3.29 5.64
C LEU A 71 5.60 -3.96 4.36
N ARG A 72 6.18 -5.10 3.99
CA ARG A 72 5.86 -5.84 2.77
C ARG A 72 5.55 -7.30 3.07
N VAL A 73 4.86 -7.93 2.13
CA VAL A 73 4.59 -9.38 2.15
C VAL A 73 5.78 -10.15 1.58
N GLY A 74 6.19 -11.20 2.27
CA GLY A 74 7.24 -12.13 1.83
C GLY A 74 6.71 -13.47 1.35
N GLY A 75 7.61 -14.45 1.22
CA GLY A 75 7.25 -15.86 1.04
C GLY A 75 7.17 -16.32 -0.41
N ARG A 76 6.03 -16.87 -0.82
CA ARG A 76 5.89 -17.79 -1.98
C ARG A 76 6.53 -17.32 -3.29
N LEU A 77 6.54 -16.01 -3.57
CA LEU A 77 7.04 -15.45 -4.82
C LEU A 77 8.50 -14.97 -4.75
N GLN A 78 9.20 -15.18 -3.64
CA GLN A 78 10.56 -14.66 -3.42
C GLN A 78 11.57 -15.10 -4.50
N HIS A 79 11.41 -16.32 -5.04
CA HIS A 79 12.29 -16.88 -6.06
C HIS A 79 11.76 -16.73 -7.50
N SER A 80 10.70 -15.95 -7.70
CA SER A 80 10.19 -15.69 -9.05
C SER A 80 10.97 -14.57 -9.76
N GLU A 81 10.91 -14.56 -11.09
CA GLU A 81 11.47 -13.49 -11.94
C GLU A 81 10.58 -12.24 -12.00
N LEU A 82 9.54 -12.17 -11.16
CA LEU A 82 8.63 -11.03 -11.12
C LEU A 82 9.34 -9.76 -10.60
N PRO A 83 8.86 -8.56 -10.98
CA PRO A 83 9.35 -7.32 -10.41
C PRO A 83 9.16 -7.29 -8.88
N LEU A 84 10.05 -6.58 -8.17
CA LEU A 84 10.08 -6.53 -6.70
C LEU A 84 8.71 -6.25 -6.07
N ASN A 85 7.96 -5.28 -6.60
CA ASN A 85 6.65 -4.91 -6.05
C ASN A 85 5.58 -6.01 -6.21
N HIS A 86 5.68 -6.84 -7.26
CA HIS A 86 4.80 -8.00 -7.44
C HIS A 86 5.16 -9.13 -6.49
N LYS A 87 6.47 -9.33 -6.24
CA LYS A 87 6.97 -10.33 -5.30
C LYS A 87 6.64 -9.96 -3.87
N HIS A 88 6.83 -8.69 -3.56
CA HIS A 88 6.76 -8.12 -2.22
C HIS A 88 5.86 -6.87 -2.21
N PRO A 89 4.54 -7.05 -2.37
CA PRO A 89 3.60 -5.94 -2.35
C PRO A 89 3.57 -5.27 -0.97
N MET A 90 3.32 -3.96 -0.97
CA MET A 90 3.22 -3.15 0.25
C MET A 90 1.95 -3.47 1.02
N LEU A 91 2.07 -3.73 2.31
CA LEU A 91 0.96 -4.18 3.14
C LEU A 91 0.06 -3.00 3.53
N ILE A 92 -1.24 -3.08 3.26
CA ILE A 92 -2.22 -2.01 3.52
C ILE A 92 -3.37 -2.56 4.40
N PRO A 93 -3.75 -1.88 5.49
CA PRO A 93 -4.92 -2.25 6.27
C PRO A 93 -6.21 -1.97 5.49
N ASN A 94 -7.21 -2.84 5.58
CA ASN A 94 -8.52 -2.64 4.94
C ASN A 94 -9.37 -1.51 5.52
N ASN A 95 -9.09 -1.09 6.75
CA ASN A 95 -9.91 -0.16 7.51
C ASN A 95 -9.27 1.23 7.58
N CYS A 96 -8.74 1.73 6.45
CA CYS A 96 -8.22 3.08 6.33
C CYS A 96 -8.68 3.76 5.04
N ASN A 97 -8.82 5.09 5.07
CA ASN A 97 -9.29 5.87 3.92
C ASN A 97 -8.35 5.75 2.71
N ILE A 98 -7.05 5.68 2.95
CA ILE A 98 -6.04 5.51 1.88
C ILE A 98 -6.27 4.20 1.11
N CYS A 99 -6.70 3.13 1.79
CA CYS A 99 -7.03 1.87 1.14
C CYS A 99 -8.19 2.02 0.15
N ASP A 100 -9.27 2.68 0.58
CA ASP A 100 -10.44 2.94 -0.26
C ASP A 100 -10.06 3.79 -1.50
N LEU A 101 -9.24 4.83 -1.31
CA LEU A 101 -8.74 5.66 -2.41
C LEU A 101 -7.84 4.89 -3.40
N ILE A 102 -6.97 4.02 -2.90
CA ILE A 102 -6.12 3.16 -3.75
C ILE A 102 -6.98 2.19 -4.55
N ILE A 103 -7.98 1.56 -3.93
CA ILE A 103 -8.89 0.65 -4.62
C ILE A 103 -9.68 1.40 -5.71
N ASP A 104 -10.25 2.56 -5.38
CA ASP A 104 -11.01 3.36 -6.34
C ASP A 104 -10.13 3.83 -7.50
N HIS A 105 -8.90 4.28 -7.24
CA HIS A 105 -7.94 4.62 -8.28
C HIS A 105 -7.70 3.46 -9.25
N TYR A 106 -7.39 2.26 -8.73
CA TYR A 106 -7.17 1.09 -9.58
C TYR A 106 -8.44 0.68 -10.32
N HIS A 107 -9.59 0.72 -9.67
CA HIS A 107 -10.86 0.41 -10.30
C HIS A 107 -11.15 1.33 -11.49
N VAL A 108 -10.97 2.64 -11.33
CA VAL A 108 -11.16 3.63 -12.40
C VAL A 108 -10.08 3.54 -13.48
N PHE A 109 -8.81 3.42 -13.08
CA PHE A 109 -7.67 3.35 -14.00
C PHE A 109 -7.77 2.14 -14.93
N TYR A 110 -8.21 1.00 -14.40
CA TYR A 110 -8.49 -0.21 -15.17
C TYR A 110 -9.94 -0.28 -15.63
N LEU A 111 -10.53 0.85 -16.04
CA LEU A 111 -11.81 0.93 -16.75
C LEU A 111 -12.98 0.22 -16.07
N HIS A 112 -13.13 0.39 -14.76
CA HIS A 112 -14.21 -0.17 -13.96
C HIS A 112 -14.28 -1.70 -13.94
N THR A 113 -13.11 -2.36 -13.96
CA THR A 113 -13.03 -3.82 -13.83
C THR A 113 -13.68 -4.35 -12.54
N GLY A 114 -14.18 -5.59 -12.61
CA GLY A 114 -14.82 -6.27 -11.48
C GLY A 114 -13.86 -6.56 -10.30
N VAL A 115 -14.41 -7.12 -9.23
CA VAL A 115 -13.70 -7.33 -7.95
C VAL A 115 -12.40 -8.10 -8.11
N GLU A 116 -12.42 -9.24 -8.80
CA GLU A 116 -11.23 -10.12 -8.92
C GLU A 116 -10.14 -9.47 -9.78
N ALA A 117 -10.51 -8.83 -10.88
CA ALA A 117 -9.59 -8.13 -11.76
C ALA A 117 -8.96 -6.91 -11.05
N THR A 118 -9.77 -6.11 -10.35
CA THR A 118 -9.25 -4.99 -9.54
C THR A 118 -8.30 -5.51 -8.45
N LEU A 119 -8.66 -6.59 -7.77
CA LEU A 119 -7.82 -7.20 -6.74
C LEU A 119 -6.50 -7.74 -7.31
N ALA A 120 -6.51 -8.36 -8.48
CA ALA A 120 -5.31 -8.83 -9.17
C ALA A 120 -4.38 -7.66 -9.54
N ASN A 121 -4.94 -6.58 -10.09
CA ASN A 121 -4.19 -5.37 -10.42
C ASN A 121 -3.61 -4.72 -9.16
N LEU A 122 -4.35 -4.65 -8.06
CA LEU A 122 -3.85 -4.13 -6.78
C LEU A 122 -2.67 -4.96 -6.26
N ARG A 123 -2.73 -6.30 -6.37
CA ARG A 123 -1.67 -7.21 -5.89
C ARG A 123 -0.32 -7.06 -6.60
N THR A 124 -0.27 -6.34 -7.72
CA THR A 124 0.99 -5.98 -8.38
C THR A 124 1.86 -5.05 -7.53
N GLN A 125 1.25 -4.34 -6.56
CA GLN A 125 1.92 -3.33 -5.76
C GLN A 125 1.49 -3.30 -4.29
N PHE A 126 0.26 -3.73 -3.98
CA PHE A 126 -0.35 -3.62 -2.66
C PHE A 126 -1.00 -4.93 -2.22
N TRP A 127 -0.80 -5.27 -0.94
CA TRP A 127 -1.49 -6.38 -0.29
C TRP A 127 -2.43 -5.83 0.77
N ILE A 128 -3.71 -5.80 0.44
CA ILE A 128 -4.76 -5.31 1.35
C ILE A 128 -5.22 -6.46 2.26
N THR A 129 -5.18 -6.26 3.57
CA THR A 129 -5.75 -7.23 4.53
C THR A 129 -7.23 -7.44 4.22
N ASN A 130 -7.79 -8.65 4.27
CA ASN A 130 -9.17 -8.89 3.83
C ASN A 130 -9.50 -8.30 2.42
N GLY A 131 -8.52 -8.33 1.51
CA GLY A 131 -8.53 -7.56 0.26
C GLY A 131 -9.79 -7.73 -0.57
N ARG A 132 -10.22 -8.96 -0.85
CA ARG A 132 -11.41 -9.24 -1.67
C ARG A 132 -12.68 -8.58 -1.14
N SER A 133 -12.96 -8.75 0.16
CA SER A 133 -14.14 -8.15 0.80
C SER A 133 -14.07 -6.64 0.81
N THR A 134 -12.86 -6.09 0.98
CA THR A 134 -12.61 -4.64 0.96
C THR A 134 -12.83 -4.05 -0.42
N VAL A 135 -12.28 -4.69 -1.46
CA VAL A 135 -12.49 -4.29 -2.87
C VAL A 135 -13.98 -4.35 -3.21
N LYS A 136 -14.68 -5.44 -2.88
CA LYS A 136 -16.13 -5.55 -3.09
C LYS A 136 -16.89 -4.40 -2.41
N ARG A 137 -16.55 -4.08 -1.15
CA ARG A 137 -17.18 -2.98 -0.40
C ARG A 137 -16.99 -1.62 -1.08
N VAL A 138 -15.82 -1.36 -1.66
CA VAL A 138 -15.53 -0.08 -2.35
C VAL A 138 -16.26 -0.04 -3.70
N LEU A 139 -16.17 -1.10 -4.51
CA LEU A 139 -16.79 -1.16 -5.83
C LEU A 139 -18.33 -1.09 -5.77
N ASN A 140 -18.95 -1.62 -4.72
CA ASN A 140 -20.40 -1.50 -4.51
C ASN A 140 -20.88 -0.05 -4.34
N LYS A 141 -19.99 0.91 -4.05
CA LYS A 141 -20.31 2.34 -3.96
C LYS A 141 -20.12 3.06 -5.31
N CYS A 142 -19.62 2.39 -6.34
CA CYS A 142 -19.35 2.98 -7.63
C CYS A 142 -20.66 3.15 -8.43
N LEU A 143 -21.10 4.40 -8.61
CA LEU A 143 -22.33 4.73 -9.34
C LEU A 143 -22.33 4.25 -10.80
N LYS A 144 -21.17 4.20 -11.45
CA LYS A 144 -21.05 3.71 -12.83
C LYS A 144 -21.27 2.20 -12.95
N CYS A 145 -20.95 1.45 -11.89
CA CYS A 145 -21.07 0.00 -11.83
C CYS A 145 -22.40 -0.48 -11.23
N LEU A 146 -23.16 0.40 -10.59
CA LEU A 146 -24.47 0.12 -9.97
C LEU A 146 -25.62 -0.03 -11.00
N LYS A 147 -25.30 -0.10 -12.30
CA LYS A 147 -26.30 -0.25 -13.37
C LYS A 147 -26.75 -1.69 -13.55
#